data_AF-A0A504BNN6-F1
#
_entry.id   AF-A0A504BNN6-F1
#
_cell.length_a   1.000
_cell.length_b   1.000
_cell.length_c   1.000
_cell.angle_alpha   90.00
_cell.angle_beta   90.00
_cell.angle_gamma   90.00
#
_symmetry.space_group_name_H-M   'P 1'
#
loop_
_entity.id
_entity.type
_entity.pdbx_description
1 polymer ?
#
loop_
_entity_poly.entity_id
_entity_poly.type
_entity_poly.pdbx_seq_one_letter_code
_entity_poly.pdbx_strand_id
1 'polypeptide(L)' 'MADDHSGKTVTALDCEILRGAFRKSVVENRIAEREWRMHARVLARELTELDEIDPDILDWIVRK' A
#
# COMPACT_ATOMS: atom_id res chain seq x y z
N MET A 1 -23.72 -18.23 7.81
CA MET A 1 -23.14 -17.21 6.90
C MET A 1 -21.65 -17.54 6.85
N ALA A 2 -21.12 -17.90 5.68
CA ALA A 2 -19.73 -18.30 5.55
C ALA A 2 -18.87 -17.05 5.73
N ASP A 3 -18.18 -16.99 6.85
CA ASP A 3 -17.22 -15.95 7.16
C ASP A 3 -15.97 -16.28 6.34
N ASP A 4 -15.98 -15.89 5.06
CA ASP A 4 -14.86 -16.01 4.12
C ASP A 4 -13.81 -14.94 4.49
N HIS A 5 -13.28 -15.02 5.71
CA HIS A 5 -12.00 -14.41 6.06
C HIS A 5 -10.90 -15.32 5.51
N SER A 6 -10.94 -15.60 4.20
CA SER A 6 -9.75 -16.05 3.50
C SER A 6 -8.77 -14.90 3.61
N GLY A 7 -7.79 -15.02 4.53
CA GLY A 7 -6.79 -14.00 4.80
C GLY A 7 -6.28 -13.43 3.49
N LYS A 8 -6.73 -12.22 3.16
CA LYS A 8 -6.35 -11.50 1.94
C LYS A 8 -4.84 -11.31 2.07
N THR A 9 -4.08 -12.15 1.39
CA THR A 9 -2.64 -12.00 1.34
C THR A 9 -2.38 -10.99 0.24
N VAL A 10 -1.52 -10.01 0.50
CA VAL A 10 -1.10 -9.05 -0.52
C VAL A 10 -0.54 -9.83 -1.70
N THR A 11 -1.20 -9.77 -2.84
CA THR A 11 -0.70 -10.42 -4.05
C THR A 11 0.35 -9.53 -4.72
N ALA A 12 1.16 -10.11 -5.61
CA ALA A 12 2.09 -9.32 -6.42
C ALA A 12 1.38 -8.24 -7.24
N LEU A 13 0.14 -8.52 -7.70
CA LEU A 13 -0.69 -7.56 -8.42
C LEU A 13 -1.09 -6.39 -7.51
N ASP A 14 -1.49 -6.67 -6.27
CA ASP A 14 -1.82 -5.61 -5.29
C ASP A 14 -0.60 -4.71 -5.04
N CYS A 15 0.60 -5.28 -4.91
CA CYS A 15 1.84 -4.51 -4.77
C CYS A 15 2.10 -3.59 -5.96
N GLU A 16 1.91 -4.06 -7.20
CA GLU A 16 2.11 -3.24 -8.41
C GLU A 16 1.08 -2.11 -8.50
N ILE A 17 -0.20 -2.41 -8.22
CA ILE A 17 -1.27 -1.41 -8.18
C ILE A 17 -0.95 -0.37 -7.11
N LEU A 18 -0.56 -0.82 -5.91
CA LEU A 18 -0.24 0.07 -4.80
C LEU A 18 0.92 1.00 -5.16
N ARG A 19 1.97 0.48 -5.79
CA ARG A 19 3.12 1.26 -6.20
C ARG A 19 2.75 2.32 -7.24
N GLY A 20 1.91 1.97 -8.21
CA GLY A 20 1.39 2.91 -9.20
C GLY A 20 0.54 4.01 -8.56
N ALA A 21 -0.43 3.63 -7.73
CA ALA A 21 -1.30 4.56 -7.02
C ALA A 21 -0.52 5.48 -6.07
N PHE A 22 0.46 4.92 -5.34
CA PHE A 22 1.36 5.66 -4.47
C PHE A 22 2.14 6.72 -5.25
N ARG A 23 2.83 6.33 -6.34
CA ARG A 23 3.60 7.26 -7.19
C ARG A 23 2.74 8.40 -7.74
N LYS A 24 1.52 8.08 -8.17
CA LYS A 24 0.58 9.09 -8.67
C LYS A 24 0.17 10.06 -7.56
N SER A 25 -0.22 9.51 -6.42
CA SER A 25 -0.68 10.28 -5.26
C SER A 25 0.41 11.19 -4.67
N VAL A 26 1.66 10.74 -4.58
CA VAL A 26 2.77 11.60 -4.08
C VAL A 26 3.07 12.77 -5.01
N VAL A 27 2.90 12.59 -6.33
CA VAL A 27 3.09 13.67 -7.32
C VAL A 27 1.89 14.63 -7.30
N GLU A 28 0.67 14.10 -7.30
CA GLU A 28 -0.56 14.89 -7.29
C GLU A 28 -0.68 15.74 -6.01
N ASN A 29 -0.39 15.14 -4.85
CA ASN A 29 -0.55 15.80 -3.55
C ASN A 29 0.74 16.44 -3.02
N ARG A 30 1.85 16.39 -3.80
CA ARG A 30 3.18 16.89 -3.41
C ARG A 30 3.61 16.41 -2.03
N ILE A 31 3.45 15.11 -1.78
CA ILE A 31 3.75 14.50 -0.49
C ILE A 31 5.27 14.48 -0.28
N ALA A 32 5.72 14.99 0.86
CA ALA A 32 7.14 15.00 1.22
C ALA A 32 7.66 13.58 1.50
N GLU A 33 8.92 13.30 1.15
CA GLU A 33 9.56 11.98 1.29
C GLU A 33 9.46 11.40 2.71
N ARG A 34 9.52 12.26 3.73
CA ARG A 34 9.34 11.85 5.14
C ARG A 34 7.96 11.23 5.42
N GLU A 35 6.93 11.63 4.68
CA GLU A 35 5.54 11.17 4.83
C GLU A 35 5.25 9.96 3.93
N TRP A 36 6.15 9.61 3.00
CA TRP A 36 5.91 8.56 2.01
C TRP A 36 5.59 7.22 2.64
N ARG A 37 6.31 6.85 3.72
CA ARG A 37 6.07 5.58 4.41
C ARG A 37 4.71 5.53 5.08
N MET A 38 4.30 6.63 5.71
CA MET A 38 2.98 6.74 6.34
C MET A 38 1.87 6.71 5.27
N HIS A 39 2.06 7.46 4.18
CA HIS A 39 1.12 7.51 3.08
C HIS A 39 0.95 6.15 2.39
N ALA A 40 2.06 5.46 2.11
CA ALA A 40 2.04 4.12 1.53
C ALA A 40 1.27 3.13 2.43
N ARG A 41 1.46 3.20 3.75
CA ARG A 41 0.72 2.37 4.70
C ARG A 41 -0.79 2.65 4.70
N VAL A 42 -1.19 3.92 4.67
CA VAL A 42 -2.61 4.31 4.60
C VAL A 42 -3.22 3.80 3.30
N LEU A 43 -2.56 4.07 2.18
CA LEU A 43 -2.99 3.61 0.85
C LEU A 43 -3.10 2.08 0.78
N ALA A 44 -2.14 1.37 1.38
CA ALA A 44 -2.11 -0.08 1.46
C ALA A 44 -3.34 -0.65 2.17
N ARG A 45 -3.67 -0.06 3.32
CA ARG A 45 -4.85 -0.44 4.11
C ARG A 45 -6.15 -0.14 3.36
N GLU A 46 -6.22 0.99 2.65
CA GLU A 46 -7.40 1.32 1.84
C GLU A 46 -7.58 0.39 0.63
N LEU A 47 -6.49 -0.06 0.01
CA LEU A 47 -6.56 -0.88 -1.20
C LEU A 47 -6.76 -2.38 -0.92
N THR A 48 -6.10 -2.90 0.12
CA THR A 48 -6.09 -4.33 0.44
C THR A 48 -7.05 -4.70 1.58
N GLU A 49 -7.57 -3.69 2.29
CA GLU A 49 -8.35 -3.84 3.53
C GLU A 49 -7.57 -4.57 4.65
N LEU A 50 -6.24 -4.65 4.51
CA LEU A 50 -5.36 -5.28 5.49
C LEU A 50 -4.90 -4.28 6.53
N ASP A 51 -5.05 -4.67 7.80
CA ASP A 51 -4.62 -3.85 8.92
C ASP A 51 -3.10 -3.87 9.08
N GLU A 52 -2.45 -4.99 8.72
CA GLU A 52 -1.01 -5.15 8.71
C GLU A 52 -0.49 -5.50 7.30
N ILE A 53 0.39 -4.64 6.79
CA ILE A 53 1.15 -4.84 5.56
C ILE A 53 2.60 -5.01 5.98
N ASP A 54 3.29 -5.97 5.35
CA ASP A 54 4.70 -6.19 5.62
C ASP A 54 5.52 -4.90 5.39
N PRO A 55 6.37 -4.48 6.36
CA PRO A 55 7.13 -3.25 6.25
C PRO A 55 8.15 -3.25 5.11
N ASP A 56 8.59 -4.41 4.62
CA ASP A 56 9.49 -4.56 3.48
C ASP A 56 8.77 -4.24 2.17
N ILE A 57 7.48 -4.64 2.05
CA ILE A 57 6.61 -4.23 0.94
C ILE A 57 6.45 -2.71 0.92
N LEU A 58 6.19 -2.09 2.08
CA LEU A 58 6.10 -0.63 2.17
C LEU A 58 7.41 0.05 1.76
N ASP A 59 8.56 -0.48 2.18
CA ASP A 59 9.87 0.02 1.78
C ASP A 59 10.07 -0.10 0.26
N TRP A 60 9.70 -1.24 -0.33
CA TRP A 60 9.77 -1.47 -1.77
C TRP A 60 8.89 -0.50 -2.57
N ILE A 61 7.73 -0.12 -2.03
CA ILE A 61 6.79 0.81 -2.68
C ILE A 61 7.30 2.24 -2.67
N VAL A 62 7.89 2.68 -1.54
CA VAL A 62 8.46 4.02 -1.42
C VAL A 62 9.83 4.15 -2.12
N ARG A 63 10.47 3.03 -2.46
CA ARG A 63 11.70 3.02 -3.25
C ARG A 63 11.44 3.51 -4.68
N LYS A 64 12.33 4.42 -5.09
CA LYS A 64 12.25 5.17 -6.35
C LYS A 64 12.29 4.29 -7.59
#